data_AF-A0A933KQM6-F1
#
_entry.id   AF-A0A933KQM6-F1
#
_cell.length_a   1.000
_cell.length_b   1.000
_cell.length_c   1.000
_cell.angle_alpha   90.00
_cell.angle_beta   90.00
_cell.angle_gamma   90.00
#
_symmetry.space_group_name_H-M   'P 1'
#
loop_
_entity.id
_entity.type
_entity.pdbx_description
1 polymer ?
#
loop_
_entity_poly.entity_id
_entity_poly.type
_entity_poly.pdbx_seq_one_letter_code
_entity_poly.pdbx_strand_id
1 'polypeptide(L)'
;MFTTGSKLFLGATTISVVTAVVFSASKGGPIGLLGTIGLVTAAVVFALLAGINLFVRDGNAASMEPDIQHAAAAAQPPVGRSMWPLAAAVGVGGLVVGAVSKPVVFKVAVVVVLGAVVEWMVQGWSERASADAQYNTGLRGRIMHSLEFPILATVGGAGIVYAFSRVMLTANQDAGRWIFIVIGALVLFGGFLFANRRSVSKQTVAGLCAVSALALLGVGVASALQGQRTIHPHPTVSDSDQKALCLAGGEDEVDENASQDVSLKSSVVANVYLQDDGDLVAFVNGYANVEYHEIVVPRNAQLAVIFHNDSMESQRLTGRFGSFPDKPEAVSCTTAVHPGKTAFLGFKIPKTNAASSTPLEFVVPGVDGAIIEITVP
;
A
#
# COMPACT_ATOMS: atom_id res chain seq x y z
N MET A 1 -4.61 59.66 8.90
CA MET A 1 -4.83 59.41 10.35
C MET A 1 -4.49 57.96 10.64
N PHE A 2 -3.74 57.67 11.72
CA PHE A 2 -3.41 56.29 12.14
C PHE A 2 -4.67 55.56 12.63
N THR A 3 -4.94 54.37 12.08
CA THR A 3 -6.00 53.48 12.57
C THR A 3 -5.67 52.98 13.96
N THR A 4 -6.67 52.61 14.76
CA THR A 4 -6.46 52.05 16.11
C THR A 4 -5.54 50.82 16.09
N GLY A 5 -5.69 49.95 15.08
CA GLY A 5 -4.81 48.79 14.88
C GLY A 5 -3.37 49.17 14.55
N SER A 6 -3.14 50.14 13.66
CA SER A 6 -1.79 50.60 13.31
C SER A 6 -1.03 51.18 14.51
N LYS A 7 -1.71 51.87 15.45
CA LYS A 7 -1.10 52.39 16.67
C LYS A 7 -0.56 51.28 17.56
N LEU A 8 -1.31 50.18 17.70
CA LEU A 8 -0.90 49.02 18.49
C LEU A 8 0.34 48.35 17.89
N PHE A 9 0.34 48.10 16.57
CA PHE A 9 1.49 47.46 15.92
C PHE A 9 2.71 48.37 15.86
N LEU A 10 2.56 49.68 15.65
CA LEU A 10 3.67 50.63 15.73
C LEU A 10 4.27 50.67 17.14
N GLY A 11 3.44 50.63 18.19
CA GLY A 11 3.90 50.49 19.57
C GLY A 11 4.62 49.18 19.84
N ALA A 12 4.12 48.06 19.30
CA ALA A 12 4.79 46.76 19.41
C ALA A 12 6.14 46.74 18.68
N THR A 13 6.23 47.37 17.50
CA THR A 13 7.49 47.53 16.75
C THR A 13 8.51 48.31 17.56
N THR A 14 8.14 49.47 18.12
CA THR A 14 9.08 50.30 18.90
C THR A 14 9.58 49.56 20.14
N ILE A 15 8.69 48.88 20.87
CA ILE A 15 9.07 48.05 22.02
C ILE A 15 10.01 46.92 21.59
N SER A 16 9.73 46.24 20.48
CA SER A 16 10.56 45.14 19.98
C SER A 16 11.96 45.60 19.56
N VAL A 17 12.07 46.76 18.91
CA VAL A 17 13.36 47.36 18.53
C VAL A 17 14.16 47.77 19.76
N VAL A 18 13.54 48.47 20.71
CA VAL A 18 14.22 48.88 21.95
C VAL A 18 14.70 47.66 22.73
N THR A 19 13.86 46.63 22.81
CA THR A 19 14.20 45.37 23.49
C THR A 19 15.31 44.63 22.76
N ALA A 20 15.32 44.61 21.42
CA ALA A 20 16.41 44.03 20.64
C ALA A 20 17.76 44.71 20.92
N VAL A 21 17.78 46.06 20.98
CA VAL A 21 18.99 46.84 21.26
C VAL A 21 19.48 46.57 22.68
N VAL A 22 18.59 46.66 23.67
CA VAL A 22 18.94 46.40 25.08
C VAL A 22 19.42 44.96 25.27
N PHE A 23 18.73 43.98 24.67
CA PHE A 23 19.09 42.57 24.77
C PHE A 23 20.44 42.27 24.10
N SER A 24 20.69 42.86 22.92
CA SER A 24 21.98 42.75 22.22
C SER A 24 23.14 43.32 23.02
N ALA A 25 22.91 44.42 23.73
CA ALA A 25 23.93 45.05 24.57
C ALA A 25 24.16 44.29 25.89
N SER A 26 23.13 43.60 26.39
CA SER A 26 23.16 42.96 27.71
C SER A 26 23.57 41.49 27.69
N LYS A 27 23.42 40.79 26.56
CA LYS A 27 23.68 39.35 26.42
C LYS A 27 24.63 39.10 25.25
N GLY A 28 25.82 38.57 25.55
CA GLY A 28 26.80 38.13 24.57
C GLY A 28 26.67 36.64 24.19
N GLY A 29 27.45 36.22 23.19
CA GLY A 29 27.54 34.82 22.76
C GLY A 29 26.34 34.32 21.93
N PRO A 30 26.24 32.99 21.71
CA PRO A 30 25.22 32.39 20.84
C PRO A 30 23.77 32.67 21.26
N ILE A 31 23.52 32.76 22.58
CA ILE A 31 22.20 33.05 23.14
C ILE A 31 21.81 34.51 22.88
N GLY A 32 22.77 35.44 23.00
CA GLY A 32 22.58 36.84 22.64
C GLY A 32 22.21 37.01 21.17
N LEU A 33 22.95 36.36 20.27
CA LEU A 33 22.70 36.39 18.83
C LEU A 33 21.33 35.83 18.45
N LEU A 34 20.94 34.66 18.99
CA LEU A 34 19.63 34.06 18.67
C LEU A 34 18.46 34.90 19.20
N GLY A 35 18.59 35.47 20.40
CA GLY A 35 17.55 36.32 20.97
C GLY A 35 17.41 37.65 20.25
N THR A 36 18.50 38.28 19.81
CA THR A 36 18.45 39.52 19.02
C THR A 36 17.84 39.29 17.65
N ILE A 37 18.19 38.19 16.98
CA ILE A 37 17.58 37.81 15.70
C ILE A 37 16.07 37.67 15.86
N GLY A 38 15.60 36.94 16.89
CA GLY A 38 14.17 36.78 17.16
C GLY A 38 13.44 38.09 17.39
N LEU A 39 14.02 39.02 18.16
CA LEU A 39 13.43 40.33 18.44
C LEU A 39 13.42 41.27 17.23
N VAL A 40 14.46 41.20 16.38
CA VAL A 40 14.50 41.93 15.10
C VAL A 40 13.45 41.35 14.14
N THR A 41 13.31 40.03 14.05
CA THR A 41 12.26 39.40 13.24
C THR A 41 10.87 39.81 13.72
N ALA A 42 10.62 39.82 15.02
CA ALA A 42 9.35 40.29 15.59
C ALA A 42 9.08 41.77 15.23
N ALA A 43 10.11 42.64 15.31
CA ALA A 43 9.99 44.04 14.91
C ALA A 43 9.62 44.20 13.43
N VAL A 44 10.23 43.41 12.55
CA VAL A 44 9.91 43.41 11.10
C VAL A 44 8.47 42.95 10.86
N VAL A 45 8.02 41.89 11.55
CA VAL A 45 6.63 41.40 11.45
C VAL A 45 5.64 42.46 11.91
N PHE A 46 5.86 43.09 13.08
CA PHE A 46 4.97 44.14 13.57
C PHE A 46 4.98 45.38 12.66
N ALA A 47 6.13 45.77 12.11
CA ALA A 47 6.21 46.87 11.15
C ALA A 47 5.43 46.55 9.87
N LEU A 48 5.51 45.32 9.37
CA LEU A 48 4.75 44.86 8.21
C LEU A 48 3.24 44.85 8.49
N LEU A 49 2.82 44.32 9.65
CA LEU A 49 1.41 44.35 10.07
C LEU A 49 0.88 45.78 10.26
N ALA A 50 1.72 46.70 10.77
CA ALA A 50 1.40 48.12 10.85
C ALA A 50 1.22 48.72 9.46
N GLY A 51 2.11 48.42 8.51
CA GLY A 51 2.02 48.86 7.12
C GLY A 51 0.75 48.37 6.43
N ILE A 52 0.39 47.09 6.59
CA ILE A 52 -0.85 46.53 6.06
C ILE A 52 -2.07 47.24 6.67
N ASN A 53 -2.08 47.47 7.99
CA ASN A 53 -3.18 48.19 8.65
C ASN A 53 -3.32 49.64 8.17
N LEU A 54 -2.20 50.29 7.84
CA LEU A 54 -2.19 51.65 7.30
C LEU A 54 -2.69 51.70 5.86
N PHE A 55 -2.36 50.69 5.06
CA PHE A 55 -2.75 50.62 3.65
C PHE A 55 -4.21 50.19 3.47
N VAL A 56 -4.60 49.06 4.09
CA VAL A 56 -5.94 48.47 3.92
C VAL A 56 -6.99 49.20 4.75
N ARG A 57 -6.61 49.72 5.93
CA ARG A 57 -7.50 50.40 6.88
C ARG A 57 -8.74 49.59 7.28
N ASP A 58 -8.66 48.26 7.15
CA ASP A 58 -9.76 47.35 7.43
C ASP A 58 -10.18 47.43 8.91
N GLY A 59 -11.49 47.39 9.17
CA GLY A 59 -12.06 47.51 10.53
C GLY A 59 -11.98 48.90 11.17
N ASN A 60 -11.52 49.94 10.46
CA ASN A 60 -11.48 51.31 10.98
C ASN A 60 -12.78 52.07 10.67
N ALA A 61 -13.87 51.71 11.36
CA ALA A 61 -15.14 52.43 11.29
C ALA A 61 -15.15 53.60 12.29
N ALA A 62 -15.28 54.84 11.80
CA ALA A 62 -15.40 56.02 12.67
C ALA A 62 -16.84 56.14 13.16
N SER A 63 -17.12 56.25 14.46
CA SER A 63 -18.50 56.25 15.01
C SER A 63 -19.50 57.27 14.41
N MET A 64 -19.02 58.23 13.62
CA MET A 64 -19.80 59.24 12.91
C MET A 64 -19.97 58.98 11.40
N GLU A 65 -19.43 57.89 10.86
CA GLU A 65 -19.60 57.52 9.46
C GLU A 65 -21.07 57.14 9.18
N PRO A 66 -21.71 57.70 8.14
CA PRO A 66 -23.04 57.28 7.75
C PRO A 66 -23.04 55.79 7.35
N ASP A 67 -24.12 55.07 7.69
CA ASP A 67 -24.34 53.65 7.37
C ASP A 67 -23.50 52.61 8.14
N ILE A 68 -22.81 53.01 9.21
CA ILE A 68 -22.03 52.08 10.06
C ILE A 68 -22.85 50.94 10.67
N GLN A 69 -24.13 51.18 10.95
CA GLN A 69 -25.02 50.18 11.53
C GLN A 69 -25.25 48.98 10.61
N HIS A 70 -24.99 49.14 9.30
CA HIS A 70 -25.15 48.10 8.29
C HIS A 70 -23.82 47.71 7.62
N ALA A 71 -22.85 48.62 7.55
CA ALA A 71 -21.56 48.40 6.90
C ALA A 71 -20.46 47.85 7.83
N ALA A 72 -20.60 47.95 9.16
CA ALA A 72 -19.58 47.46 10.08
C ALA A 72 -19.41 45.94 10.01
N ALA A 73 -18.18 45.45 10.22
CA ALA A 73 -17.89 44.02 10.29
C ALA A 73 -18.71 43.28 11.38
N ALA A 74 -19.07 43.99 12.46
CA ALA A 74 -19.93 43.48 13.52
C ALA A 74 -21.43 43.42 13.16
N ALA A 75 -21.85 44.15 12.12
CA ALA A 75 -23.21 44.12 11.58
C ALA A 75 -23.42 43.02 10.52
N GLN A 76 -22.34 42.36 10.10
CA GLN A 76 -22.40 41.25 9.14
C GLN A 76 -22.95 39.98 9.81
N PRO A 77 -23.72 39.15 9.08
CA PRO A 77 -24.22 37.89 9.61
C PRO A 77 -23.06 37.00 10.06
N PRO A 78 -23.22 36.23 11.15
CA PRO A 78 -22.18 35.36 11.66
C PRO A 78 -21.82 34.29 10.62
N VAL A 79 -20.54 33.95 10.56
CA VAL A 79 -20.04 32.88 9.69
C VAL A 79 -20.70 31.55 10.02
N GLY A 80 -20.88 30.72 9.00
CA GLY A 80 -21.48 29.40 9.14
C GLY A 80 -20.65 28.49 10.06
N ARG A 81 -21.28 27.42 10.56
CA ARG A 81 -20.54 26.37 11.27
C ARG A 81 -19.60 25.69 10.27
N SER A 82 -18.31 25.62 10.60
CA SER A 82 -17.31 24.93 9.77
C SER A 82 -16.59 23.85 10.57
N MET A 83 -16.47 22.66 9.96
CA MET A 83 -15.71 21.53 10.53
C MET A 83 -14.23 21.56 10.12
N TRP A 84 -13.87 22.36 9.11
CA TRP A 84 -12.53 22.39 8.55
C TRP A 84 -11.43 22.85 9.50
N PRO A 85 -11.66 23.78 10.46
CA PRO A 85 -10.67 24.08 11.49
C PRO A 85 -10.28 22.85 12.32
N LEU A 86 -11.26 21.98 12.62
CA LEU A 86 -11.02 20.74 13.34
C LEU A 86 -10.24 19.74 12.48
N ALA A 87 -10.59 19.62 11.20
CA ALA A 87 -9.83 18.79 10.25
C ALA A 87 -8.37 19.29 10.10
N ALA A 88 -8.16 20.60 10.01
CA ALA A 88 -6.83 21.21 9.96
C ALA A 88 -6.03 20.93 11.24
N ALA A 89 -6.66 21.03 12.42
CA ALA A 89 -6.01 20.71 13.69
C ALA A 89 -5.59 19.23 13.77
N VAL A 90 -6.45 18.30 13.33
CA VAL A 90 -6.11 16.87 13.22
C VAL A 90 -4.96 16.66 12.23
N GLY A 91 -4.99 17.35 11.08
CA GLY A 91 -3.90 17.31 10.10
C GLY A 91 -2.57 17.81 10.68
N VAL A 92 -2.56 18.93 11.40
CA VAL A 92 -1.36 19.46 12.07
C VAL A 92 -0.85 18.50 13.13
N GLY A 93 -1.73 17.89 13.93
CA GLY A 93 -1.35 16.82 14.85
C GLY A 93 -0.71 15.64 14.11
N GLY A 94 -1.28 15.25 12.97
CA GLY A 94 -0.74 14.23 12.07
C GLY A 94 0.64 14.58 11.50
N LEU A 95 0.92 15.87 11.23
CA LEU A 95 2.25 16.31 10.78
C LEU A 95 3.29 16.10 11.87
N VAL A 96 2.97 16.45 13.12
CA VAL A 96 3.87 16.26 14.26
C VAL A 96 4.16 14.77 14.48
N VAL A 97 3.11 13.92 14.47
CA VAL A 97 3.27 12.47 14.58
C VAL A 97 4.03 11.88 13.39
N GLY A 98 3.74 12.36 12.18
CA GLY A 98 4.36 11.90 10.94
C GLY A 98 5.84 12.25 10.84
N ALA A 99 6.25 13.39 11.40
CA ALA A 99 7.65 13.82 11.41
C ALA A 99 8.55 12.87 12.20
N VAL A 100 7.99 12.16 13.20
CA VAL A 100 8.73 11.22 14.05
C VAL A 100 8.52 9.76 13.66
N SER A 101 7.36 9.41 13.09
CA SER A 101 6.96 8.01 12.85
C SER A 101 7.39 7.45 11.49
N LYS A 102 6.69 7.83 10.42
CA LYS A 102 6.92 7.34 9.05
C LYS A 102 6.66 8.45 8.03
N PRO A 103 7.48 8.57 6.97
CA PRO A 103 7.30 9.60 5.93
C PRO A 103 5.92 9.57 5.26
N VAL A 104 5.30 8.39 5.15
CA VAL A 104 3.95 8.23 4.57
C VAL A 104 2.90 8.96 5.42
N VAL A 105 2.97 8.84 6.75
CA VAL A 105 2.02 9.51 7.67
C VAL A 105 2.15 11.02 7.54
N PHE A 106 3.39 11.53 7.46
CA PHE A 106 3.65 12.95 7.22
C PHE A 106 3.04 13.45 5.91
N LYS A 107 3.27 12.74 4.80
CA LYS A 107 2.71 13.12 3.48
C LYS A 107 1.19 13.17 3.48
N VAL A 108 0.53 12.17 4.07
CA VAL A 108 -0.93 12.15 4.19
C VAL A 108 -1.42 13.33 5.02
N ALA A 109 -0.77 13.62 6.16
CA ALA A 109 -1.12 14.75 7.00
C ALA A 109 -0.96 16.11 6.28
N VAL A 110 0.06 16.28 5.43
CA VAL A 110 0.20 17.48 4.56
C VAL A 110 -1.02 17.62 3.65
N VAL A 111 -1.44 16.54 2.99
CA VAL A 111 -2.61 16.56 2.11
C VAL A 111 -3.88 16.92 2.88
N VAL A 112 -4.08 16.38 4.09
CA VAL A 112 -5.22 16.71 4.95
C VAL A 112 -5.22 18.19 5.34
N VAL A 113 -4.07 18.75 5.73
CA VAL A 113 -3.96 20.18 6.06
C VAL A 113 -4.26 21.06 4.84
N LEU A 114 -3.66 20.74 3.69
CA LEU A 114 -3.91 21.50 2.46
C LEU A 114 -5.38 21.43 2.04
N GLY A 115 -5.98 20.24 2.06
CA GLY A 115 -7.40 20.06 1.78
C GLY A 115 -8.27 20.87 2.73
N ALA A 116 -8.02 20.76 4.04
CA ALA A 116 -8.78 21.51 5.04
C ALA A 116 -8.64 23.03 4.89
N VAL A 117 -7.45 23.55 4.56
CA VAL A 117 -7.23 24.98 4.33
C VAL A 117 -7.96 25.46 3.07
N VAL A 118 -7.84 24.73 1.96
CA VAL A 118 -8.53 25.07 0.71
C VAL A 118 -10.03 25.06 0.93
N GLU A 119 -10.56 24.00 1.53
CA GLU A 119 -11.98 23.88 1.81
C GLU A 119 -12.50 24.95 2.77
N TRP A 120 -11.71 25.29 3.80
CA TRP A 120 -12.05 26.36 4.71
C TRP A 120 -12.05 27.73 4.02
N MET A 121 -11.08 27.99 3.14
CA MET A 121 -11.03 29.20 2.33
C MET A 121 -12.21 29.29 1.36
N VAL A 122 -12.51 28.22 0.63
CA VAL A 122 -13.63 28.18 -0.32
C VAL A 122 -14.95 28.33 0.41
N GLN A 123 -15.12 27.70 1.58
CA GLN A 123 -16.29 27.90 2.43
C GLN A 123 -16.43 29.39 2.82
N GLY A 124 -15.36 29.99 3.38
CA GLY A 124 -15.38 31.39 3.79
C GLY A 124 -15.62 32.38 2.65
N TRP A 125 -15.08 32.11 1.46
CA TRP A 125 -15.36 32.88 0.25
C TRP A 125 -16.81 32.71 -0.21
N SER A 126 -17.30 31.46 -0.27
CA SER A 126 -18.65 31.16 -0.75
C SER A 126 -19.74 31.79 0.12
N GLU A 127 -19.54 31.83 1.45
CA GLU A 127 -20.46 32.46 2.40
C GLU A 127 -20.57 33.97 2.21
N ARG A 128 -19.58 34.60 1.55
CA ARG A 128 -19.47 36.05 1.34
C ARG A 128 -19.48 36.46 -0.13
N ALA A 129 -19.79 35.55 -1.04
CA ALA A 129 -19.68 35.79 -2.48
C ALA A 129 -20.73 36.80 -3.02
N SER A 130 -21.90 36.86 -2.38
CA SER A 130 -22.99 37.79 -2.69
C SER A 130 -23.68 38.28 -1.42
N ALA A 131 -24.50 39.32 -1.53
CA ALA A 131 -25.40 39.77 -0.47
C ALA A 131 -26.58 38.81 -0.21
N ASP A 132 -26.84 37.87 -1.13
CA ASP A 132 -27.89 36.87 -1.01
C ASP A 132 -27.37 35.55 -0.40
N ALA A 133 -27.84 35.23 0.80
CA ALA A 133 -27.51 34.00 1.53
C ALA A 133 -28.02 32.71 0.85
N GLN A 134 -29.15 32.73 0.14
CA GLN A 134 -29.64 31.55 -0.59
C GLN A 134 -28.75 31.25 -1.81
N TYR A 135 -28.25 32.30 -2.47
CA TYR A 135 -27.30 32.14 -3.57
C TYR A 135 -25.95 31.58 -3.08
N ASN A 136 -25.42 32.12 -1.98
CA ASN A 136 -24.13 31.73 -1.40
C ASN A 136 -24.09 30.26 -0.95
N THR A 137 -25.18 29.76 -0.37
CA THR A 137 -25.26 28.36 0.08
C THR A 137 -25.18 27.35 -1.08
N GLY A 138 -25.63 27.72 -2.27
CA GLY A 138 -25.52 26.87 -3.46
C GLY A 138 -24.15 26.91 -4.16
N LEU A 139 -23.35 27.96 -3.91
CA LEU A 139 -22.13 28.24 -4.66
C LEU A 139 -21.01 27.23 -4.36
N ARG A 140 -20.80 26.92 -3.08
CA ARG A 140 -19.81 25.91 -2.65
C ARG A 140 -20.13 24.55 -3.26
N GLY A 141 -21.39 24.12 -3.19
CA GLY A 141 -21.81 22.82 -3.71
C GLY A 141 -21.59 22.67 -5.20
N ARG A 142 -21.68 23.75 -5.99
CA ARG A 142 -21.43 23.68 -7.44
C ARG A 142 -19.96 23.53 -7.80
N ILE A 143 -19.07 24.17 -7.03
CA ILE A 143 -17.63 24.19 -7.32
C ILE A 143 -16.95 22.98 -6.70
N MET A 144 -17.28 22.65 -5.44
CA MET A 144 -16.51 21.67 -4.69
C MET A 144 -17.04 20.24 -4.77
N HIS A 145 -18.36 20.03 -4.87
CA HIS A 145 -18.88 18.65 -4.89
C HIS A 145 -18.36 17.81 -6.07
N SER A 146 -18.08 18.44 -7.22
CA SER A 146 -17.52 17.75 -8.40
C SER A 146 -16.13 17.14 -8.15
N LEU A 147 -15.36 17.72 -7.22
CA LEU A 147 -14.01 17.26 -6.87
C LEU A 147 -14.00 16.52 -5.52
N GLU A 148 -14.70 17.04 -4.52
CA GLU A 148 -14.81 16.47 -3.17
C GLU A 148 -15.33 15.04 -3.21
N PHE A 149 -16.45 14.78 -3.91
CA PHE A 149 -17.07 13.46 -3.85
C PHE A 149 -16.22 12.35 -4.48
N PRO A 150 -15.63 12.51 -5.69
CA PRO A 150 -14.74 11.50 -6.23
C PRO A 150 -13.50 11.26 -5.34
N ILE A 151 -12.88 12.33 -4.83
CA ILE A 151 -11.69 12.19 -3.98
C ILE A 151 -12.05 11.48 -2.67
N LEU A 152 -13.10 11.91 -1.99
CA LEU A 152 -13.55 11.30 -0.74
C LEU A 152 -13.99 9.85 -0.94
N ALA A 153 -14.67 9.54 -2.05
CA ALA A 153 -15.03 8.17 -2.39
C ALA A 153 -13.79 7.29 -2.60
N THR A 154 -12.77 7.82 -3.29
CA THR A 154 -11.54 7.08 -3.57
C THR A 154 -10.71 6.87 -2.30
N VAL A 155 -10.49 7.93 -1.52
CA VAL A 155 -9.72 7.86 -0.26
C VAL A 155 -10.45 7.03 0.79
N GLY A 156 -11.76 7.24 0.95
CA GLY A 156 -12.60 6.46 1.86
C GLY A 156 -12.65 4.99 1.47
N GLY A 157 -12.85 4.69 0.17
CA GLY A 157 -12.82 3.33 -0.35
C GLY A 157 -11.47 2.64 -0.15
N ALA A 158 -10.37 3.33 -0.47
CA ALA A 158 -9.02 2.81 -0.24
C ALA A 158 -8.75 2.55 1.25
N GLY A 159 -9.21 3.44 2.14
CA GLY A 159 -9.12 3.26 3.59
C GLY A 159 -9.88 2.02 4.08
N ILE A 160 -11.10 1.80 3.57
CA ILE A 160 -11.92 0.61 3.86
C ILE A 160 -11.20 -0.67 3.40
N VAL A 161 -10.68 -0.70 2.17
CA VAL A 161 -9.95 -1.85 1.63
C VAL A 161 -8.69 -2.14 2.45
N TYR A 162 -7.93 -1.10 2.80
CA TYR A 162 -6.74 -1.22 3.63
C TYR A 162 -7.06 -1.75 5.03
N ALA A 163 -8.09 -1.20 5.68
CA ALA A 163 -8.52 -1.66 7.01
C ALA A 163 -8.94 -3.13 6.96
N PHE A 164 -9.74 -3.51 5.96
CA PHE A 164 -10.14 -4.90 5.76
C PHE A 164 -8.94 -5.84 5.55
N SER A 165 -7.97 -5.43 4.73
CA SER A 165 -6.71 -6.16 4.54
C SER A 165 -5.97 -6.38 5.87
N ARG A 166 -5.88 -5.35 6.71
CA ARG A 166 -5.24 -5.45 8.04
C ARG A 166 -5.98 -6.40 8.96
N VAL A 167 -7.31 -6.35 9.00
CA VAL A 167 -8.12 -7.29 9.80
C VAL A 167 -7.89 -8.72 9.36
N MET A 168 -7.90 -8.99 8.05
CA MET A 168 -7.69 -10.35 7.53
C MET A 168 -6.27 -10.88 7.76
N LEU A 169 -5.26 -10.01 7.74
CA LEU A 169 -3.88 -10.39 8.06
C LEU A 169 -3.66 -10.73 9.55
N THR A 170 -4.50 -10.19 10.44
CA THR A 170 -4.50 -10.54 11.86
C THR A 170 -5.34 -11.78 12.19
N ALA A 171 -6.35 -12.09 11.37
CA ALA A 171 -7.30 -13.16 11.67
C ALA A 171 -6.70 -14.56 11.43
N ASN A 172 -6.94 -15.48 12.37
CA ASN A 172 -6.55 -16.89 12.26
C ASN A 172 -7.28 -17.62 11.13
N GLN A 173 -6.74 -18.76 10.67
CA GLN A 173 -7.26 -19.54 9.55
C GLN A 173 -8.74 -19.95 9.73
N ASP A 174 -9.12 -20.40 10.93
CA ASP A 174 -10.51 -20.72 11.25
C ASP A 174 -11.38 -19.48 11.49
N ALA A 175 -10.79 -18.41 12.03
CA ALA A 175 -11.51 -17.17 12.31
C ALA A 175 -11.95 -16.47 11.02
N GLY A 176 -11.13 -16.51 9.96
CA GLY A 176 -11.45 -15.90 8.67
C GLY A 176 -12.78 -16.40 8.11
N ARG A 177 -12.99 -17.73 8.09
CA ARG A 177 -14.23 -18.34 7.61
C ARG A 177 -15.46 -17.84 8.38
N TRP A 178 -15.37 -17.81 9.72
CA TRP A 178 -16.47 -17.34 10.56
C TRP A 178 -16.73 -15.84 10.41
N ILE A 179 -15.69 -15.01 10.25
CA ILE A 179 -15.83 -13.57 10.01
C ILE A 179 -16.63 -13.32 8.73
N PHE A 180 -16.32 -14.02 7.64
CA PHE A 180 -17.06 -13.87 6.37
C PHE A 180 -18.52 -14.31 6.48
N ILE A 181 -18.78 -15.44 7.15
CA ILE A 181 -20.15 -15.94 7.33
C ILE A 181 -20.99 -14.96 8.16
N VAL A 182 -20.46 -14.51 9.30
CA VAL A 182 -21.20 -13.61 10.21
C VAL A 182 -21.42 -12.24 9.59
N ILE A 183 -20.38 -11.63 9.00
CA ILE A 183 -20.52 -10.32 8.36
C ILE A 183 -21.44 -10.42 7.15
N GLY A 184 -21.30 -11.46 6.32
CA GLY A 184 -22.17 -11.70 5.18
C GLY A 184 -23.63 -11.85 5.59
N ALA A 185 -23.91 -12.62 6.64
CA ALA A 185 -25.25 -12.76 7.20
C ALA A 185 -25.80 -11.44 7.73
N LEU A 186 -25.00 -10.63 8.42
CA LEU A 186 -25.40 -9.31 8.92
C LEU A 186 -25.70 -8.33 7.78
N VAL A 187 -24.89 -8.32 6.72
CA VAL A 187 -25.11 -7.47 5.54
C VAL A 187 -26.38 -7.89 4.81
N LEU A 188 -26.61 -9.18 4.60
CA LEU A 188 -27.83 -9.70 3.98
C LEU A 188 -29.07 -9.38 4.82
N PHE A 189 -29.00 -9.62 6.13
CA PHE A 189 -30.10 -9.31 7.04
C PHE A 189 -30.40 -7.81 7.09
N GLY A 190 -29.36 -6.97 7.18
CA GLY A 190 -29.49 -5.52 7.13
C GLY A 190 -30.09 -5.04 5.81
N GLY A 191 -29.62 -5.58 4.68
CA GLY A 191 -30.15 -5.31 3.35
C GLY A 191 -31.63 -5.71 3.22
N PHE A 192 -32.01 -6.87 3.76
CA PHE A 192 -33.40 -7.33 3.80
C PHE A 192 -34.30 -6.38 4.61
N LEU A 193 -33.87 -5.97 5.82
CA LEU A 193 -34.62 -5.00 6.63
C LEU A 193 -34.75 -3.64 5.92
N PHE A 194 -33.71 -3.23 5.22
CA PHE A 194 -33.68 -1.98 4.47
C PHE A 194 -34.64 -2.04 3.27
N ALA A 195 -34.64 -3.14 2.52
CA ALA A 195 -35.54 -3.36 1.41
C ALA A 195 -37.03 -3.43 1.84
N ASN A 196 -37.29 -3.95 3.04
CA ASN A 196 -38.65 -4.10 3.56
C ASN A 196 -39.24 -2.80 4.14
N ARG A 197 -38.42 -1.75 4.37
CA ARG A 197 -38.89 -0.44 4.82
C ARG A 197 -39.06 0.53 3.65
N ARG A 198 -40.32 0.96 3.42
CA ARG A 198 -40.70 1.89 2.33
C ARG A 198 -40.10 3.30 2.39
N SER A 199 -39.59 3.76 3.54
CA SER A 199 -38.99 5.08 3.65
C SER A 199 -37.96 5.15 4.77
N VAL A 200 -36.69 4.97 4.43
CA VAL A 200 -35.57 5.23 5.35
C VAL A 200 -35.07 6.66 5.11
N SER A 201 -34.91 7.44 6.18
CA SER A 201 -34.42 8.82 6.06
C SER A 201 -32.96 8.82 5.58
N LYS A 202 -32.60 9.79 4.72
CA LYS A 202 -31.21 9.95 4.22
C LYS A 202 -30.20 10.09 5.38
N GLN A 203 -30.62 10.71 6.48
CA GLN A 203 -29.79 10.87 7.68
C GLN A 203 -29.52 9.54 8.38
N THR A 204 -30.49 8.64 8.45
CA THR A 204 -30.29 7.29 9.02
C THR A 204 -29.29 6.49 8.21
N VAL A 205 -29.37 6.55 6.86
CA VAL A 205 -28.42 5.86 5.98
C VAL A 205 -27.02 6.41 6.16
N ALA A 206 -26.87 7.75 6.10
CA ALA A 206 -25.58 8.40 6.29
C ALA A 206 -24.97 8.08 7.65
N GLY A 207 -25.79 8.08 8.72
CA GLY A 207 -25.37 7.72 10.07
C GLY A 207 -24.89 6.27 10.16
N LEU A 208 -25.64 5.32 9.60
CA LEU A 208 -25.25 3.92 9.58
C LEU A 208 -23.92 3.71 8.84
N CYS A 209 -23.80 4.27 7.63
CA CYS A 209 -22.56 4.19 6.84
C CYS A 209 -21.37 4.80 7.59
N ALA A 210 -21.55 5.95 8.25
CA ALA A 210 -20.48 6.60 9.01
C ALA A 210 -20.04 5.75 10.20
N VAL A 211 -20.98 5.18 10.97
CA VAL A 211 -20.67 4.31 12.11
C VAL A 211 -19.95 3.04 11.65
N SER A 212 -20.45 2.39 10.58
CA SER A 212 -19.82 1.19 10.02
C SER A 212 -18.40 1.47 9.51
N ALA A 213 -18.20 2.59 8.81
CA ALA A 213 -16.87 2.99 8.33
C ALA A 213 -15.91 3.27 9.50
N LEU A 214 -16.35 4.01 10.53
CA LEU A 214 -15.54 4.28 11.71
C LEU A 214 -15.19 3.00 12.48
N ALA A 215 -16.15 2.10 12.65
CA ALA A 215 -15.91 0.81 13.31
C ALA A 215 -14.86 -0.01 12.53
N LEU A 216 -15.01 -0.13 11.21
CA LEU A 216 -14.06 -0.87 10.38
C LEU A 216 -12.66 -0.25 10.40
N LEU A 217 -12.56 1.08 10.27
CA LEU A 217 -11.28 1.78 10.33
C LEU A 217 -10.62 1.62 11.71
N GLY A 218 -11.40 1.74 12.79
CA GLY A 218 -10.92 1.56 14.15
C GLY A 218 -10.36 0.15 14.39
N VAL A 219 -11.11 -0.88 13.99
CA VAL A 219 -10.65 -2.28 14.08
C VAL A 219 -9.42 -2.51 13.19
N GLY A 220 -9.40 -1.97 11.97
CA GLY A 220 -8.26 -2.07 11.06
C GLY A 220 -6.98 -1.44 11.61
N VAL A 221 -7.06 -0.30 12.30
CA VAL A 221 -5.93 0.33 12.99
C VAL A 221 -5.45 -0.54 14.14
N ALA A 222 -6.36 -1.06 14.98
CA ALA A 222 -6.00 -1.97 16.06
C ALA A 222 -5.31 -3.23 15.54
N SER A 223 -5.83 -3.83 14.46
CA SER A 223 -5.21 -4.96 13.78
C SER A 223 -3.82 -4.62 13.21
N ALA A 224 -3.66 -3.42 12.63
CA ALA A 224 -2.36 -3.00 12.12
C ALA A 224 -1.28 -2.89 13.21
N LEU A 225 -1.67 -2.59 14.45
CA LEU A 225 -0.77 -2.52 15.61
C LEU A 225 -0.40 -3.91 16.16
N GLN A 226 -1.30 -4.89 16.05
CA GLN A 226 -1.06 -6.26 16.53
C GLN A 226 -0.09 -7.08 15.65
N GLY A 227 0.20 -6.62 14.43
CA GLY A 227 1.09 -7.31 13.50
C GLY A 227 0.40 -8.42 12.70
N GLN A 228 1.12 -9.05 11.78
CA GLN A 228 0.56 -10.13 10.95
C GLN A 228 0.64 -11.45 11.71
N ARG A 229 -0.32 -12.36 11.50
CA ARG A 229 -0.17 -13.74 11.98
C ARG A 229 1.04 -14.40 11.30
N THR A 230 1.63 -15.39 11.95
CA THR A 230 2.66 -16.23 11.33
C THR A 230 2.03 -17.04 10.21
N ILE A 231 2.36 -16.67 8.97
CA ILE A 231 2.00 -17.44 7.78
C ILE A 231 3.17 -18.39 7.55
N HIS A 232 2.95 -19.68 7.74
CA HIS A 232 3.98 -20.67 7.44
C HIS A 232 4.32 -20.57 5.95
N PRO A 233 5.58 -20.31 5.59
CA PRO A 233 5.99 -20.39 4.20
C PRO A 233 5.83 -21.86 3.78
N HIS A 234 4.92 -22.11 2.84
CA HIS A 234 4.96 -23.39 2.14
C HIS A 234 6.15 -23.32 1.19
N PRO A 235 7.08 -24.29 1.21
CA PRO A 235 8.22 -24.29 0.31
C PRO A 235 7.69 -24.32 -1.13
N THR A 236 7.80 -23.22 -1.85
CA THR A 236 7.40 -23.16 -3.26
C THR A 236 8.59 -23.48 -4.16
N VAL A 237 8.29 -23.79 -5.43
CA VAL A 237 9.26 -24.17 -6.46
C VAL A 237 10.30 -23.09 -6.87
N SER A 238 10.41 -22.03 -6.08
CA SER A 238 11.09 -20.79 -6.40
C SER A 238 12.02 -20.27 -5.29
N ASP A 239 12.05 -20.94 -4.13
CA ASP A 239 12.82 -20.46 -2.97
C ASP A 239 14.26 -21.00 -2.99
N SER A 240 15.24 -20.24 -2.50
CA SER A 240 16.66 -20.63 -2.52
C SER A 240 16.95 -21.93 -1.75
N ASP A 241 16.08 -22.28 -0.81
CA ASP A 241 16.13 -23.52 -0.02
C ASP A 241 15.79 -24.77 -0.85
N GLN A 242 15.20 -24.60 -2.05
CA GLN A 242 14.91 -25.71 -2.94
C GLN A 242 16.12 -26.35 -3.57
N LYS A 243 17.26 -25.66 -3.70
CA LYS A 243 18.45 -26.36 -4.19
C LYS A 243 18.80 -27.53 -3.26
N ALA A 244 18.59 -27.36 -1.95
CA ALA A 244 18.75 -28.45 -1.00
C ALA A 244 17.64 -29.50 -1.15
N LEU A 245 16.37 -29.10 -1.28
CA LEU A 245 15.22 -30.02 -1.42
C LEU A 245 15.21 -30.82 -2.74
N CYS A 246 15.73 -30.26 -3.83
CA CYS A 246 15.85 -30.97 -5.11
C CYS A 246 17.01 -31.99 -5.08
N LEU A 247 17.96 -31.85 -4.17
CA LEU A 247 19.15 -32.71 -4.08
C LEU A 247 19.08 -33.70 -2.91
N ALA A 248 18.35 -33.36 -1.84
CA ALA A 248 17.99 -34.25 -0.76
C ALA A 248 16.75 -35.04 -1.22
N GLY A 249 16.95 -36.28 -1.66
CA GLY A 249 15.83 -37.18 -1.93
C GLY A 249 14.89 -37.27 -0.74
N GLY A 250 13.61 -37.53 -0.98
CA GLY A 250 12.60 -37.63 0.08
C GLY A 250 11.17 -37.41 -0.40
N GLU A 251 10.23 -37.76 0.48
CA GLU A 251 8.78 -37.73 0.26
C GLU A 251 8.15 -36.36 0.57
N ASP A 252 8.95 -35.32 0.85
CA ASP A 252 8.42 -34.00 1.21
C ASP A 252 7.69 -33.37 0.02
N GLU A 253 6.36 -33.44 0.06
CA GLU A 253 5.47 -32.89 -0.95
C GLU A 253 5.10 -31.43 -0.67
N VAL A 254 4.96 -30.65 -1.74
CA VAL A 254 4.51 -29.25 -1.65
C VAL A 254 2.98 -29.19 -1.53
N ASP A 255 2.30 -30.19 -2.09
CA ASP A 255 0.84 -30.35 -2.08
C ASP A 255 0.47 -31.85 -2.03
N GLU A 256 0.13 -32.33 -0.83
CA GLU A 256 -0.29 -33.72 -0.55
C GLU A 256 -1.56 -34.15 -1.33
N ASN A 257 -2.32 -33.20 -1.90
CA ASN A 257 -3.54 -33.48 -2.66
C ASN A 257 -3.43 -33.11 -4.14
N ALA A 258 -2.20 -32.98 -4.65
CA ALA A 258 -1.99 -32.76 -6.08
C ALA A 258 -2.56 -33.95 -6.87
N SER A 259 -3.26 -33.67 -7.97
CA SER A 259 -3.86 -34.73 -8.82
C SER A 259 -2.80 -35.68 -9.42
N GLN A 260 -1.55 -35.20 -9.57
CA GLN A 260 -0.40 -35.90 -10.17
C GLN A 260 -0.73 -36.66 -11.48
N ASP A 261 -1.65 -36.09 -12.26
CA ASP A 261 -2.06 -36.60 -13.57
C ASP A 261 -1.84 -35.46 -14.59
N VAL A 262 -0.83 -35.62 -15.45
CA VAL A 262 -0.41 -34.58 -16.41
C VAL A 262 -0.91 -34.91 -17.81
N SER A 263 -1.73 -34.02 -18.39
CA SER A 263 -2.21 -34.15 -19.79
C SER A 263 -1.46 -33.22 -20.77
N LEU A 264 -0.27 -32.74 -20.41
CA LEU A 264 0.51 -31.82 -21.22
C LEU A 264 1.03 -32.52 -22.49
N LYS A 265 0.78 -31.95 -23.67
CA LYS A 265 1.24 -32.50 -24.96
C LYS A 265 2.15 -31.56 -25.76
N SER A 266 2.18 -30.28 -25.41
CA SER A 266 2.98 -29.27 -26.11
C SER A 266 4.34 -29.09 -25.47
N SER A 267 5.38 -28.92 -26.30
CA SER A 267 6.76 -28.65 -25.86
C SER A 267 7.37 -29.74 -24.95
N VAL A 268 6.81 -30.94 -24.96
CA VAL A 268 7.36 -32.10 -24.24
C VAL A 268 8.41 -32.75 -25.12
N VAL A 269 9.67 -32.77 -24.67
CA VAL A 269 10.79 -33.35 -25.42
C VAL A 269 10.88 -34.86 -25.24
N ALA A 270 10.62 -35.35 -24.02
CA ALA A 270 10.66 -36.77 -23.71
C ALA A 270 9.70 -37.11 -22.56
N ASN A 271 9.25 -38.37 -22.54
CA ASN A 271 8.65 -39.01 -21.38
C ASN A 271 9.73 -39.80 -20.66
N VAL A 272 9.97 -39.49 -19.40
CA VAL A 272 10.98 -40.11 -18.54
C VAL A 272 10.28 -41.06 -17.59
N TYR A 273 10.68 -42.32 -17.58
CA TYR A 273 10.12 -43.35 -16.71
C TYR A 273 11.19 -43.80 -15.73
N LEU A 274 10.85 -43.79 -14.43
CA LEU A 274 11.60 -44.51 -13.41
C LEU A 274 10.94 -45.88 -13.24
N GLN A 275 11.63 -46.93 -13.67
CA GLN A 275 11.14 -48.31 -13.64
C GLN A 275 11.28 -48.93 -12.24
N ASP A 276 10.60 -50.05 -12.01
CA ASP A 276 10.63 -50.82 -10.74
C ASP A 276 12.03 -51.30 -10.35
N ASP A 277 12.92 -51.50 -11.32
CA ASP A 277 14.30 -51.92 -11.11
C ASP A 277 15.26 -50.78 -10.76
N GLY A 278 14.74 -49.54 -10.70
CA GLY A 278 15.50 -48.32 -10.42
C GLY A 278 16.15 -47.70 -11.64
N ASP A 279 15.94 -48.24 -12.85
CA ASP A 279 16.48 -47.66 -14.07
C ASP A 279 15.66 -46.45 -14.56
N LEU A 280 16.35 -45.42 -15.02
CA LEU A 280 15.75 -44.17 -15.50
C LEU A 280 15.92 -44.06 -17.01
N VAL A 281 14.82 -44.23 -17.74
CA VAL A 281 14.80 -44.25 -19.21
C VAL A 281 13.99 -43.10 -19.78
N ALA A 282 14.48 -42.50 -20.88
CA ALA A 282 13.73 -41.50 -21.65
C ALA A 282 13.23 -42.06 -22.98
N PHE A 283 11.97 -41.79 -23.29
CA PHE A 283 11.38 -41.95 -24.62
C PHE A 283 11.23 -40.57 -25.27
N VAL A 284 12.09 -40.28 -26.25
CA VAL A 284 12.06 -39.00 -26.97
C VAL A 284 10.83 -38.92 -27.85
N ASN A 285 10.05 -37.86 -27.70
CA ASN A 285 8.82 -37.67 -28.46
C ASN A 285 9.12 -37.53 -29.96
N GLY A 286 8.45 -38.34 -30.77
CA GLY A 286 8.61 -38.33 -32.24
C GLY A 286 9.56 -39.40 -32.79
N TYR A 287 10.25 -40.15 -31.93
CA TYR A 287 11.03 -41.33 -32.31
C TYR A 287 10.23 -42.62 -32.02
N ALA A 288 10.62 -43.73 -32.65
CA ALA A 288 10.07 -45.04 -32.29
C ALA A 288 10.39 -45.35 -30.82
N ASN A 289 9.57 -46.19 -30.16
CA ASN A 289 9.71 -46.59 -28.74
C ASN A 289 11.08 -47.24 -28.47
N VAL A 290 12.09 -46.40 -28.34
CA VAL A 290 13.48 -46.71 -28.11
C VAL A 290 13.84 -46.00 -26.82
N GLU A 291 14.50 -46.73 -25.94
CA GLU A 291 14.99 -46.22 -24.66
C GLU A 291 16.27 -45.43 -24.89
N TYR A 292 16.34 -44.26 -24.26
CA TYR A 292 17.50 -43.38 -24.29
C TYR A 292 17.94 -43.07 -22.87
N HIS A 293 19.25 -43.14 -22.63
CA HIS A 293 19.91 -42.60 -21.42
C HIS A 293 20.60 -41.26 -21.69
N GLU A 294 20.46 -40.73 -22.92
CA GLU A 294 20.95 -39.42 -23.33
C GLU A 294 19.91 -38.74 -24.20
N ILE A 295 19.58 -37.48 -23.90
CA ILE A 295 18.67 -36.68 -24.72
C ILE A 295 19.36 -35.43 -25.26
N VAL A 296 19.06 -35.10 -26.52
CA VAL A 296 19.58 -33.88 -27.15
C VAL A 296 18.52 -32.79 -27.10
N VAL A 297 18.86 -31.63 -26.51
CA VAL A 297 17.92 -30.53 -26.33
C VAL A 297 18.44 -29.20 -26.92
N PRO A 298 17.61 -28.45 -27.65
CA PRO A 298 18.03 -27.17 -28.22
C PRO A 298 18.23 -26.08 -27.15
N ARG A 299 19.26 -25.25 -27.35
CA ARG A 299 19.52 -24.07 -26.51
C ARG A 299 18.41 -23.04 -26.59
N ASN A 300 18.12 -22.38 -25.46
CA ASN A 300 17.17 -21.27 -25.33
C ASN A 300 15.72 -21.59 -25.74
N ALA A 301 15.36 -22.87 -25.85
CA ALA A 301 13.97 -23.30 -26.00
C ALA A 301 13.35 -23.57 -24.63
N GLN A 302 12.08 -23.20 -24.45
CA GLN A 302 11.30 -23.65 -23.29
C GLN A 302 10.79 -25.06 -23.58
N LEU A 303 11.31 -26.03 -22.84
CA LEU A 303 11.01 -27.44 -23.01
C LEU A 303 10.41 -28.01 -21.72
N ALA A 304 9.80 -29.18 -21.83
CA ALA A 304 9.30 -29.93 -20.70
C ALA A 304 9.62 -31.42 -20.87
N VAL A 305 9.77 -32.12 -19.75
CA VAL A 305 9.68 -33.58 -19.69
C VAL A 305 8.50 -33.97 -18.82
N ILE A 306 7.90 -35.12 -19.12
CA ILE A 306 6.92 -35.75 -18.24
C ILE A 306 7.63 -36.87 -17.52
N PHE A 307 7.66 -36.80 -16.20
CA PHE A 307 8.17 -37.85 -15.33
C PHE A 307 7.03 -38.79 -14.97
N HIS A 308 7.23 -40.09 -15.20
CA HIS A 308 6.36 -41.18 -14.78
C HIS A 308 7.12 -41.96 -13.70
N ASN A 309 6.51 -42.08 -12.53
CA ASN A 309 7.11 -42.85 -11.45
C ASN A 309 6.42 -44.21 -11.39
N ASP A 310 7.03 -45.23 -11.98
CA ASP A 310 6.52 -46.60 -11.89
C ASP A 310 7.08 -47.34 -10.66
N SER A 311 8.02 -46.73 -9.93
CA SER A 311 8.59 -47.31 -8.72
C SER A 311 7.60 -47.38 -7.55
N MET A 312 7.94 -48.20 -6.54
CA MET A 312 7.10 -48.45 -5.36
C MET A 312 7.11 -47.32 -4.31
N GLU A 313 8.00 -46.34 -4.43
CA GLU A 313 8.15 -45.22 -3.49
C GLU A 313 7.89 -43.88 -4.16
N SER A 314 7.58 -42.84 -3.38
CA SER A 314 7.39 -41.50 -3.93
C SER A 314 8.73 -40.89 -4.32
N GLN A 315 8.93 -40.64 -5.60
CA GLN A 315 10.22 -40.20 -6.14
C GLN A 315 10.12 -38.88 -6.89
N ARG A 316 11.25 -38.17 -6.97
CA ARG A 316 11.33 -36.85 -7.60
C ARG A 316 12.32 -36.88 -8.75
N LEU A 317 11.96 -36.24 -9.85
CA LEU A 317 12.91 -35.97 -10.93
C LEU A 317 13.56 -34.61 -10.72
N THR A 318 14.89 -34.60 -10.67
CA THR A 318 15.70 -33.39 -10.54
C THR A 318 16.50 -33.16 -11.82
N GLY A 319 16.27 -32.02 -12.47
CA GLY A 319 17.09 -31.53 -13.58
C GLY A 319 18.20 -30.61 -13.09
N ARG A 320 19.44 -31.01 -13.36
CA ARG A 320 20.64 -30.18 -13.17
C ARG A 320 21.00 -29.59 -14.52
N PHE A 321 20.92 -28.28 -14.67
CA PHE A 321 21.10 -27.58 -15.96
C PHE A 321 22.42 -26.82 -16.04
N GLY A 322 23.43 -27.29 -15.33
CA GLY A 322 24.76 -26.74 -15.37
C GLY A 322 24.97 -25.44 -14.57
N SER A 323 26.23 -25.09 -14.33
CA SER A 323 26.67 -23.79 -13.81
C SER A 323 27.52 -23.06 -14.83
N PHE A 324 27.31 -21.75 -14.94
CA PHE A 324 28.00 -20.89 -15.91
C PHE A 324 28.78 -19.80 -15.16
N PRO A 325 29.82 -19.18 -15.76
CA PRO A 325 30.72 -18.24 -15.05
C PRO A 325 30.03 -17.13 -14.25
N ASP A 326 28.87 -16.65 -14.72
CA ASP A 326 28.09 -15.57 -14.09
C ASP A 326 26.79 -16.05 -13.42
N LYS A 327 26.54 -17.37 -13.35
CA LYS A 327 25.29 -17.93 -12.80
C LYS A 327 25.54 -19.19 -11.97
N PRO A 328 24.98 -19.27 -10.74
CA PRO A 328 25.05 -20.50 -9.96
C PRO A 328 24.36 -21.65 -10.72
N GLU A 329 24.66 -22.88 -10.31
CA GLU A 329 24.07 -24.08 -10.89
C GLU A 329 22.54 -24.00 -10.88
N ALA A 330 21.95 -24.07 -12.07
CA ALA A 330 20.51 -24.08 -12.22
C ALA A 330 19.98 -25.49 -11.94
N VAL A 331 19.25 -25.64 -10.83
CA VAL A 331 18.60 -26.89 -10.45
C VAL A 331 17.11 -26.63 -10.42
N SER A 332 16.33 -27.52 -11.02
CA SER A 332 14.87 -27.54 -10.93
C SER A 332 14.42 -28.97 -10.70
N CYS A 333 13.34 -29.17 -9.97
CA CYS A 333 12.83 -30.51 -9.70
C CYS A 333 11.30 -30.53 -9.72
N THR A 334 10.74 -31.73 -9.90
CA THR A 334 9.31 -31.96 -9.70
C THR A 334 8.97 -31.92 -8.21
N THR A 335 7.69 -31.99 -7.85
CA THR A 335 7.32 -32.47 -6.50
C THR A 335 7.61 -33.97 -6.39
N ALA A 336 7.53 -34.55 -5.19
CA ALA A 336 7.61 -36.01 -5.07
C ALA A 336 6.36 -36.60 -5.72
N VAL A 337 6.54 -37.59 -6.58
CA VAL A 337 5.48 -38.19 -7.40
C VAL A 337 5.19 -39.56 -6.83
N HIS A 338 3.93 -39.86 -6.54
CA HIS A 338 3.54 -41.15 -6.02
C HIS A 338 3.72 -42.28 -7.06
N PRO A 339 3.79 -43.54 -6.59
CA PRO A 339 3.77 -44.71 -7.47
C PRO A 339 2.60 -44.70 -8.47
N GLY A 340 2.90 -44.94 -9.74
CA GLY A 340 1.96 -44.93 -10.87
C GLY A 340 1.43 -43.55 -11.26
N LYS A 341 2.03 -42.46 -10.75
CA LYS A 341 1.63 -41.09 -11.04
C LYS A 341 2.66 -40.34 -11.89
N THR A 342 2.26 -39.15 -12.33
CA THR A 342 3.02 -38.36 -13.31
C THR A 342 3.20 -36.91 -12.86
N ALA A 343 4.34 -36.33 -13.19
CA ALA A 343 4.60 -34.90 -12.99
C ALA A 343 5.27 -34.26 -14.20
N PHE A 344 5.10 -32.95 -14.33
CA PHE A 344 5.74 -32.18 -15.37
C PHE A 344 6.98 -31.48 -14.81
N LEU A 345 8.06 -31.45 -15.58
CA LEU A 345 9.23 -30.63 -15.30
C LEU A 345 9.52 -29.73 -16.49
N GLY A 346 9.20 -28.44 -16.34
CA GLY A 346 9.53 -27.42 -17.33
C GLY A 346 10.93 -26.86 -17.10
N PHE A 347 11.71 -26.72 -18.17
CA PHE A 347 13.08 -26.21 -18.08
C PHE A 347 13.47 -25.41 -19.32
N LYS A 348 14.53 -24.61 -19.17
CA LYS A 348 15.12 -23.82 -20.23
C LYS A 348 16.62 -23.69 -19.99
N ILE A 349 17.41 -24.19 -20.93
CA ILE A 349 18.86 -24.05 -20.88
C ILE A 349 19.24 -22.73 -21.55
N PRO A 350 19.90 -21.79 -20.84
CA PRO A 350 20.23 -20.48 -21.38
C PRO A 350 21.25 -20.59 -22.52
N LYS A 351 21.17 -19.66 -23.48
CA LYS A 351 22.23 -19.50 -24.49
C LYS A 351 23.44 -18.84 -23.83
N THR A 352 24.54 -19.58 -23.77
CA THR A 352 25.83 -19.10 -23.27
C THR A 352 26.94 -19.54 -24.22
N ASN A 353 28.01 -18.74 -24.28
CA ASN A 353 29.22 -19.04 -25.06
C ASN A 353 30.27 -19.81 -24.22
N ALA A 354 30.04 -19.97 -22.92
CA ALA A 354 30.90 -20.72 -22.01
C ALA A 354 30.36 -22.14 -21.83
N ALA A 355 31.25 -23.13 -21.73
CA ALA A 355 30.88 -24.47 -21.30
C ALA A 355 30.40 -24.45 -19.85
N SER A 356 29.45 -25.32 -19.51
CA SER A 356 29.05 -25.54 -18.12
C SER A 356 30.20 -26.21 -17.36
N SER A 357 30.42 -25.83 -16.10
CA SER A 357 31.38 -26.52 -15.22
C SER A 357 30.81 -27.74 -14.50
N THR A 358 29.48 -27.91 -14.49
CA THR A 358 28.78 -29.10 -13.98
C THR A 358 28.03 -29.81 -15.10
N PRO A 359 27.80 -31.14 -15.00
CA PRO A 359 27.04 -31.88 -16.00
C PRO A 359 25.61 -31.35 -16.14
N LEU A 360 25.04 -31.52 -17.33
CA LEU A 360 23.62 -31.30 -17.58
C LEU A 360 22.96 -32.67 -17.61
N GLU A 361 22.07 -32.94 -16.66
CA GLU A 361 21.51 -34.27 -16.43
C GLU A 361 20.17 -34.21 -15.72
N PHE A 362 19.35 -35.24 -15.93
CA PHE A 362 18.24 -35.57 -15.04
C PHE A 362 18.67 -36.69 -14.11
N VAL A 363 18.35 -36.54 -12.83
CA VAL A 363 18.68 -37.49 -11.77
C VAL A 363 17.47 -37.70 -10.89
N VAL A 364 17.27 -38.91 -10.39
CA VAL A 364 16.36 -39.20 -9.27
C VAL A 364 17.18 -39.29 -7.99
N PRO A 365 17.10 -38.29 -7.08
CA PRO A 365 17.88 -38.31 -5.85
C PRO A 365 17.49 -39.49 -4.95
N GLY A 366 18.46 -40.30 -4.54
CA GLY A 366 18.22 -41.47 -3.67
C GLY A 366 18.14 -42.80 -4.40
N VAL A 367 18.14 -42.80 -5.75
CA VAL A 367 18.23 -44.02 -6.57
C VAL A 367 19.57 -44.04 -7.31
N ASP A 368 20.42 -45.00 -6.96
CA ASP A 368 21.76 -45.12 -7.55
C ASP A 368 21.68 -45.52 -9.03
N GLY A 369 22.31 -44.73 -9.91
CA GLY A 369 22.37 -45.01 -11.35
C GLY A 369 21.21 -44.44 -12.19
N ALA A 370 20.18 -43.87 -11.56
CA ALA A 370 19.05 -43.24 -12.23
C ALA A 370 19.41 -41.86 -12.82
N ILE A 371 20.16 -41.86 -13.93
CA ILE A 371 20.70 -40.66 -14.58
C ILE A 371 20.40 -40.68 -16.09
N ILE A 372 19.92 -39.56 -16.62
CA ILE A 372 19.83 -39.30 -18.06
C ILE A 372 20.67 -38.08 -18.40
N GLU A 373 21.65 -38.24 -19.29
CA GLU A 373 22.52 -37.16 -19.73
C GLU A 373 21.78 -36.22 -20.71
N ILE A 374 22.01 -34.91 -20.57
CA ILE A 374 21.42 -33.89 -21.43
C ILE A 374 22.52 -33.28 -22.29
N THR A 375 22.50 -33.62 -23.58
CA THR A 375 23.42 -33.06 -24.56
C THR A 375 22.83 -31.84 -25.23
N VAL A 376 23.62 -30.76 -25.27
CA VAL A 376 23.21 -29.47 -25.82
C VAL A 376 24.11 -29.11 -27.00
N PRO A 377 23.58 -29.11 -28.24
CA PRO A 377 24.36 -28.86 -29.45
C PRO A 377 24.75 -27.39 -29.61
#